data_AF-A0A4Y8I8W2-F1
#
_entry.id   AF-A0A4Y8I8W2-F1
#
_cell.length_a   1.000
_cell.length_b   1.000
_cell.length_c   1.000
_cell.angle_alpha   90.00
_cell.angle_beta   90.00
_cell.angle_gamma   90.00
#
_symmetry.space_group_name_H-M   'P 1'
#
loop_
_entity.id
_entity.type
_entity.pdbx_description
1 polymer ?
#
loop_
_entity_poly.entity_id
_entity_poly.type
_entity_poly.pdbx_seq_one_letter_code
_entity_poly.pdbx_strand_id
1 'polypeptide(L)'
;MTDHLTPVQRSRNMRLIRSKDTTPELLVRKALFEKGFRYRVSYDKLPGKPDLVFVSLKRTIFIHGCFWHRHGCKRSTFPKSNRKYWRSKFKKNIIRDKKIQAQLEDLSWKYLVIWECEINENLQEALGKVLRFLKF
;
A
#
# COMPACT_ATOMS: atom_id res chain seq x y z
N MET A 1 20.54 -12.12 -18.62
CA MET A 1 19.23 -12.73 -18.28
C MET A 1 18.10 -11.79 -18.68
N THR A 2 17.59 -12.08 -19.86
CA THR A 2 16.49 -11.49 -20.62
C THR A 2 15.17 -11.58 -19.85
N ASP A 3 14.23 -10.69 -20.12
CA ASP A 3 12.87 -10.75 -19.59
C ASP A 3 12.25 -12.10 -19.99
N HIS A 4 11.89 -12.97 -19.03
CA HIS A 4 11.30 -14.29 -19.31
C HIS A 4 9.86 -14.21 -19.86
N LEU A 5 9.30 -13.00 -20.02
CA LEU A 5 7.94 -12.75 -20.47
C LEU A 5 7.96 -12.04 -21.81
N THR A 6 7.17 -12.55 -22.75
CA THR A 6 6.88 -11.86 -24.02
C THR A 6 6.16 -10.52 -23.78
N PRO A 7 6.23 -9.56 -24.71
CA PRO A 7 5.51 -8.29 -24.60
C PRO A 7 4.01 -8.45 -24.34
N VAL A 8 3.38 -9.47 -24.95
CA VAL A 8 1.96 -9.81 -24.78
C VAL A 8 1.68 -10.31 -23.36
N GLN A 9 2.50 -11.23 -22.84
CA GLN A 9 2.38 -11.72 -21.46
C GLN A 9 2.58 -10.58 -20.45
N ARG A 10 3.54 -9.69 -20.69
CA ARG A 10 3.76 -8.52 -19.84
C ARG A 10 2.58 -7.56 -19.87
N SER A 11 2.04 -7.26 -21.05
CA SER A 11 0.85 -6.41 -21.19
C SER A 11 -0.36 -6.99 -20.45
N ARG A 12 -0.59 -8.30 -20.58
CA ARG A 12 -1.64 -9.02 -19.83
C ARG A 12 -1.41 -8.93 -18.33
N ASN A 13 -0.20 -9.20 -17.84
CA ASN A 13 0.13 -9.11 -16.42
C ASN A 13 -0.09 -7.69 -15.89
N MET A 14 0.37 -6.66 -16.59
CA MET A 14 0.18 -5.27 -16.19
C MET A 14 -1.30 -4.87 -16.12
N ARG A 15 -2.15 -5.45 -16.97
CA ARG A 15 -3.61 -5.21 -16.96
C ARG A 15 -4.31 -5.88 -15.77
N LEU A 16 -3.76 -6.99 -15.27
CA LEU A 16 -4.29 -7.71 -14.11
C LEU A 16 -3.93 -7.05 -12.77
N ILE A 17 -2.93 -6.18 -12.74
CA ILE A 17 -2.53 -5.45 -11.53
C ILE A 17 -3.63 -4.43 -11.21
N ARG A 18 -4.39 -4.72 -10.16
CA ARG A 18 -5.44 -3.83 -9.64
C ARG A 18 -4.81 -2.76 -8.76
N SER A 19 -5.39 -1.55 -8.82
CA SER A 19 -5.00 -0.43 -7.96
C SER A 19 -5.76 -0.39 -6.63
N LYS A 20 -6.72 -1.31 -6.42
CA LYS A 20 -7.56 -1.43 -5.23
C LYS A 20 -8.00 -2.88 -5.06
N ASP A 21 -8.43 -3.24 -3.85
CA ASP A 21 -8.94 -4.57 -3.52
C ASP A 21 -7.91 -5.65 -3.83
N THR A 22 -6.63 -5.31 -3.57
CA THR A 22 -5.54 -6.28 -3.68
C THR A 22 -5.68 -7.34 -2.59
N THR A 23 -5.12 -8.52 -2.82
CA THR A 23 -5.13 -9.62 -1.83
C THR A 23 -4.69 -9.17 -0.42
N PRO A 24 -3.57 -8.45 -0.23
CA PRO A 24 -3.17 -7.99 1.11
C PRO A 24 -4.18 -6.99 1.72
N GLU A 25 -4.77 -6.09 0.93
CA GLU A 25 -5.83 -5.19 1.41
C GLU A 25 -7.04 -5.97 1.94
N LEU A 26 -7.53 -6.95 1.17
CA LEU A 26 -8.69 -7.74 1.53
C LEU A 26 -8.46 -8.58 2.79
N LEU A 27 -7.26 -9.13 2.97
CA LEU A 27 -6.89 -9.87 4.18
C LEU A 27 -6.96 -9.00 5.43
N VAL A 28 -6.34 -7.82 5.39
CA VAL A 28 -6.37 -6.87 6.51
C VAL A 28 -7.80 -6.40 6.79
N ARG A 29 -8.56 -6.08 5.74
CA ARG A 29 -9.97 -5.67 5.83
C ARG A 29 -10.83 -6.71 6.54
N LYS A 30 -10.72 -7.97 6.11
CA LYS A 30 -11.49 -9.08 6.70
C LYS A 30 -11.15 -9.27 8.17
N ALA A 31 -9.85 -9.32 8.49
CA ALA A 31 -9.41 -9.54 9.86
C ALA A 31 -9.78 -8.38 10.82
N LEU A 32 -9.76 -7.13 10.35
CA LEU A 32 -10.22 -6.00 11.15
C LEU A 32 -11.74 -6.03 11.38
N PHE A 33 -12.50 -6.42 10.36
CA PHE A 33 -13.94 -6.57 10.46
C PHE A 33 -14.34 -7.66 11.46
N GLU A 34 -13.67 -8.82 11.43
CA GLU A 34 -13.84 -9.91 12.40
C GLU A 34 -13.54 -9.46 13.84
N LYS A 35 -12.63 -8.49 14.02
CA LYS A 35 -12.31 -7.88 15.32
C LYS A 35 -13.23 -6.73 15.72
N GLY A 36 -14.30 -6.46 14.95
CA GLY A 36 -15.31 -5.45 15.26
C GLY A 36 -14.95 -4.02 14.85
N PHE A 37 -13.81 -3.79 14.19
CA PHE A 37 -13.43 -2.46 13.74
C PHE A 37 -14.25 -2.02 12.53
N ARG A 38 -14.73 -0.77 12.57
CA ARG A 38 -15.42 -0.13 11.44
C ARG A 38 -14.50 0.91 10.81
N TYR A 39 -14.35 0.81 9.49
CA TYR A 39 -13.50 1.69 8.69
C TYR A 39 -14.23 2.10 7.42
N ARG A 40 -13.77 3.21 6.83
CA ARG A 40 -14.16 3.63 5.47
C ARG A 40 -13.06 3.22 4.50
N VAL A 41 -13.47 2.78 3.32
CA VAL A 41 -12.59 2.55 2.16
C VAL A 41 -12.86 3.63 1.12
N SER A 42 -11.88 3.94 0.27
CA SER A 42 -12.03 4.94 -0.80
C SER A 42 -12.53 6.30 -0.31
N TYR A 43 -11.94 6.82 0.78
CA TYR A 43 -12.37 8.08 1.36
C TYR A 43 -11.74 9.27 0.63
N ASP A 44 -12.46 9.80 -0.38
CA ASP A 44 -11.97 10.86 -1.26
C ASP A 44 -11.73 12.22 -0.59
N LYS A 45 -12.17 12.39 0.67
CA LYS A 45 -11.93 13.60 1.46
C LYS A 45 -10.53 13.67 2.07
N LEU A 46 -9.73 12.59 1.99
CA LEU A 46 -8.35 12.60 2.46
C LEU A 46 -7.34 12.52 1.31
N PRO A 47 -6.20 13.24 1.44
CA PRO A 47 -5.13 13.16 0.47
C PRO A 47 -4.63 11.72 0.34
N GLY A 48 -4.30 11.33 -0.88
CA GLY A 48 -3.70 10.03 -1.17
C GLY A 48 -4.63 8.82 -1.21
N LYS A 49 -5.92 8.98 -0.92
CA LYS A 49 -6.92 7.90 -0.88
C LYS A 49 -6.45 6.70 -0.05
N PRO A 50 -6.35 6.85 1.29
CA PRO A 50 -5.88 5.77 2.15
C PRO A 50 -6.77 4.53 2.02
N ASP A 51 -6.16 3.35 2.19
CA ASP A 51 -6.84 2.06 2.04
C ASP A 51 -7.91 1.86 3.12
N LEU A 52 -7.59 2.29 4.35
CA LEU A 52 -8.49 2.23 5.50
C LEU A 52 -8.48 3.57 6.23
N VAL A 53 -9.67 4.09 6.52
CA VAL A 53 -9.86 5.36 7.22
C VAL A 53 -10.75 5.18 8.44
N PHE A 54 -10.25 5.60 9.59
CA PHE A 54 -10.93 5.60 10.89
C PHE A 54 -11.22 7.04 11.28
N VAL A 55 -12.37 7.55 10.83
CA VAL A 55 -12.74 8.97 10.96
C VAL A 55 -12.83 9.41 12.43
N SER A 56 -13.44 8.59 13.29
CA SER A 56 -13.58 8.88 14.71
C SER A 56 -12.23 9.00 15.43
N LEU A 57 -11.20 8.30 14.95
CA LEU A 57 -9.87 8.29 15.56
C LEU A 57 -8.90 9.28 14.90
N LYS A 58 -9.30 9.92 13.78
CA LYS A 58 -8.41 10.65 12.87
C LYS A 58 -7.18 9.84 12.47
N ARG A 59 -7.39 8.57 12.09
CA ARG A 59 -6.31 7.64 11.69
C ARG A 59 -6.55 7.05 10.32
N THR A 60 -5.46 6.86 9.59
CA THR A 60 -5.46 6.22 8.27
C THR A 60 -4.42 5.12 8.19
N ILE A 61 -4.67 4.12 7.36
CA ILE A 61 -3.73 3.04 7.09
C ILE A 61 -3.54 2.93 5.60
N PHE A 62 -2.28 2.87 5.18
CA PHE A 62 -1.86 2.58 3.82
C PHE A 62 -1.27 1.17 3.75
N ILE A 63 -1.72 0.40 2.77
CA ILE A 63 -1.23 -0.94 2.47
C ILE A 63 -0.39 -0.84 1.20
N HIS A 64 0.92 -0.69 1.38
CA HIS A 64 1.84 -0.45 0.28
C HIS A 64 2.36 -1.75 -0.33
N GLY A 65 2.20 -1.86 -1.65
CA GLY A 65 2.92 -2.85 -2.43
C GLY A 65 4.42 -2.55 -2.44
N CYS A 66 5.25 -3.51 -2.01
CA CYS A 66 6.70 -3.34 -1.90
C CYS A 66 7.33 -2.96 -3.23
N PHE A 67 6.85 -3.52 -4.33
CA PHE A 67 7.35 -3.21 -5.68
C PHE A 67 7.13 -1.74 -6.08
N TRP A 68 5.93 -1.19 -5.82
CA TRP A 68 5.51 0.14 -6.28
C TRP A 68 6.06 1.27 -5.43
N HIS A 69 6.12 1.06 -4.11
CA HIS A 69 6.53 2.05 -3.12
C HIS A 69 7.98 1.83 -2.63
N ARG A 70 8.68 0.84 -3.20
CA ARG A 70 10.12 0.61 -2.99
C ARG A 70 10.51 0.34 -1.54
N HIS A 71 9.87 -0.67 -0.92
CA HIS A 71 10.16 -1.06 0.46
C HIS A 71 11.64 -1.40 0.72
N GLY A 72 12.32 -1.99 -0.27
CA GLY A 72 13.71 -2.47 -0.13
C GLY A 72 13.83 -3.96 0.15
N CYS A 73 12.70 -4.68 0.32
CA CYS A 73 12.70 -6.13 0.45
C CYS A 73 12.88 -6.86 -0.91
N LYS A 74 13.01 -8.19 -0.88
CA LYS A 74 13.16 -9.08 -2.07
C LYS A 74 12.11 -8.88 -3.17
N ARG A 75 10.92 -8.38 -2.83
CA ARG A 75 9.82 -8.09 -3.79
C ARG A 75 9.97 -6.73 -4.49
N SER A 76 10.87 -5.88 -4.02
CA SER A 76 11.19 -4.58 -4.61
C SER A 76 12.19 -4.74 -5.77
N THR A 77 11.96 -5.68 -6.67
CA THR A 77 12.88 -5.92 -7.79
C THR A 77 12.91 -4.73 -8.74
N PHE A 78 14.02 -4.54 -9.45
CA PHE A 78 14.13 -3.55 -10.51
C PHE A 78 13.90 -4.21 -11.86
N PRO A 79 12.89 -3.77 -12.65
CA PRO A 79 12.71 -4.26 -14.00
C PRO A 79 13.95 -3.99 -14.84
N LYS A 80 14.43 -5.03 -15.55
CA LYS A 80 15.64 -4.92 -16.39
C LYS A 80 15.36 -4.13 -17.68
N SER A 81 14.13 -4.20 -18.19
CA SER A 81 13.62 -3.44 -19.34
C SER A 81 13.05 -2.08 -18.92
N ASN A 82 13.11 -1.09 -19.82
CA ASN A 82 12.57 0.27 -19.62
C ASN A 82 13.03 0.96 -18.31
N ARG A 83 14.30 0.79 -17.94
CA ARG A 83 14.88 1.29 -16.67
C ARG A 83 14.63 2.78 -16.42
N LYS A 84 14.73 3.62 -17.45
CA LYS A 84 14.51 5.08 -17.34
C LYS A 84 13.07 5.39 -16.92
N TYR A 85 12.08 4.72 -17.54
CA TYR A 85 10.67 4.83 -17.17
C TYR A 85 10.44 4.40 -15.73
N TRP A 86 10.93 3.21 -15.34
CA TRP A 86 10.72 2.67 -13.99
C TRP A 86 11.37 3.51 -12.91
N ARG A 87 12.61 3.98 -13.12
CA ARG A 87 13.28 4.91 -12.19
C ARG A 87 12.47 6.19 -11.98
N SER A 88 11.99 6.80 -13.07
CA SER A 88 11.15 8.00 -12.98
C SER A 88 9.83 7.71 -12.26
N LYS A 89 9.17 6.59 -12.58
CA LYS A 89 7.90 6.18 -11.95
C LYS A 89 8.05 5.95 -10.46
N PHE A 90 9.05 5.18 -10.03
CA PHE A 90 9.30 4.94 -8.61
C PHE A 90 9.64 6.22 -7.85
N LYS A 91 10.47 7.10 -8.43
CA LYS A 91 10.78 8.40 -7.82
C LYS A 91 9.52 9.24 -7.64
N LYS A 92 8.65 9.30 -8.65
CA LYS A 92 7.36 10.01 -8.57
C LYS A 92 6.45 9.44 -7.49
N ASN A 93 6.37 8.12 -7.35
CA ASN A 93 5.59 7.46 -6.30
C ASN A 93 6.10 7.87 -4.90
N ILE A 94 7.40 7.72 -4.64
CA ILE A 94 8.00 8.08 -3.34
C ILE A 94 7.76 9.56 -3.00
N ILE A 95 7.94 10.47 -3.97
CA ILE A 95 7.68 11.91 -3.76
C ILE A 95 6.20 12.14 -3.44
N ARG A 96 5.30 11.48 -4.15
CA ARG A 96 3.86 11.57 -3.92
C ARG A 96 3.49 11.05 -2.53
N ASP A 97 4.05 9.92 -2.10
CA ASP A 97 3.78 9.33 -0.79
C ASP A 97 4.19 10.28 0.34
N LYS A 98 5.41 10.86 0.25
CA LYS A 98 5.88 11.87 1.22
C LYS A 98 4.97 13.09 1.26
N LYS A 99 4.52 13.58 0.10
CA LYS A 99 3.60 14.72 0.03
C LYS A 99 2.26 14.39 0.71
N ILE A 100 1.72 13.20 0.48
CA ILE A 100 0.47 12.75 1.10
C ILE A 100 0.62 12.66 2.62
N GLN A 101 1.73 12.08 3.10
CA GLN A 101 2.02 11.96 4.53
C GLN A 101 2.07 13.33 5.21
N ALA A 102 2.80 14.29 4.63
CA ALA A 102 2.83 15.66 5.13
C ALA A 102 1.43 16.31 5.15
N GLN A 103 0.64 16.15 4.08
CA GLN A 103 -0.73 16.68 4.03
C GLN A 103 -1.65 16.05 5.09
N LEU A 104 -1.45 14.78 5.45
CA LEU A 104 -2.20 14.14 6.52
C LEU A 104 -1.80 14.69 7.89
N GLU A 105 -0.51 14.87 8.12
CA GLU A 105 0.03 15.48 9.34
C GLU A 105 -0.51 16.91 9.52
N ASP A 106 -0.51 17.72 8.46
CA ASP A 106 -1.08 19.09 8.47
C ASP A 106 -2.57 19.10 8.85
N LEU A 107 -3.32 18.07 8.44
CA LEU A 107 -4.72 17.90 8.79
C LEU A 107 -4.92 17.27 10.19
N SER A 108 -3.84 17.07 10.95
CA SER A 108 -3.83 16.39 12.25
C SER A 108 -4.33 14.94 12.18
N TRP A 109 -4.07 14.25 11.07
CA TRP A 109 -4.33 12.83 10.92
C TRP A 109 -3.06 12.03 11.16
N LYS A 110 -3.18 10.96 11.94
CA LYS A 110 -2.12 9.96 12.04
C LYS A 110 -2.24 8.99 10.86
N TYR A 111 -1.11 8.52 10.34
CA TYR A 111 -1.08 7.44 9.34
C TYR A 111 -0.19 6.30 9.79
N LEU A 112 -0.49 5.10 9.29
CA LEU A 112 0.35 3.92 9.40
C LEU A 112 0.55 3.32 8.01
N VAL A 113 1.78 2.98 7.66
CA VAL A 113 2.07 2.22 6.44
C VAL A 113 2.36 0.77 6.83
N ILE A 114 1.70 -0.16 6.15
CA ILE A 114 1.95 -1.60 6.25
C ILE A 114 2.34 -2.10 4.88
N TRP A 115 3.37 -2.94 4.83
CA TRP A 115 3.89 -3.45 3.58
C TRP A 115 3.28 -4.80 3.21
N GLU A 116 3.08 -5.04 1.92
CA GLU A 116 2.56 -6.34 1.42
C GLU A 116 3.42 -7.54 1.84
N CYS A 117 4.73 -7.35 2.06
CA CYS A 117 5.60 -8.43 2.52
C CYS A 117 5.35 -8.76 3.98
N GLU A 118 5.11 -7.76 4.84
CA GLU A 118 4.78 -7.99 6.25
C GLU A 118 3.47 -8.77 6.37
N ILE A 119 2.46 -8.41 5.57
CA ILE A 119 1.15 -9.09 5.56
C ILE A 119 1.30 -10.55 5.11
N ASN A 120 2.08 -10.78 4.05
CA ASN A 120 2.23 -12.12 3.48
C ASN A 120 3.19 -13.02 4.28
N GLU A 121 4.11 -12.45 5.07
CA GLU A 121 5.01 -13.21 5.93
C GLU A 121 4.35 -13.52 7.27
N ASN A 122 3.72 -12.53 7.92
CA ASN A 122 3.03 -12.73 9.19
C ASN A 122 1.86 -11.76 9.36
N LEU A 123 0.66 -12.21 8.94
CA LEU A 123 -0.56 -11.44 9.07
C LEU A 123 -0.87 -11.06 10.53
N GLN A 124 -0.64 -11.96 11.49
CA GLN A 124 -0.97 -11.68 12.90
C GLN A 124 -0.10 -10.56 13.48
N GLU A 125 1.19 -10.53 13.13
CA GLU A 125 2.08 -9.47 13.56
C GLU A 125 1.71 -8.13 12.91
N ALA A 126 1.42 -8.13 11.61
CA ALA A 126 0.94 -6.94 10.89
C ALA A 126 -0.35 -6.39 11.51
N LEU A 127 -1.31 -7.26 11.84
CA LEU A 127 -2.52 -6.88 12.56
C LEU A 127 -2.23 -6.37 13.96
N GLY A 128 -1.27 -6.96 14.68
CA GLY A 128 -0.82 -6.45 15.98
C GLY A 128 -0.33 -5.01 15.91
N LYS A 129 0.45 -4.67 14.87
CA LYS A 129 0.88 -3.28 14.60
C LYS A 129 -0.32 -2.36 14.36
N VAL A 130 -1.29 -2.79 13.55
CA VAL A 130 -2.54 -2.03 13.30
C VAL A 130 -3.30 -1.78 14.58
N LEU A 131 -3.53 -2.83 15.37
CA LEU A 131 -4.36 -2.74 16.57
C LEU A 131 -3.72 -1.81 17.61
N ARG A 132 -2.39 -1.85 17.77
CA ARG A 132 -1.67 -0.86 18.59
C ARG A 132 -1.88 0.54 18.04
N PHE A 133 -1.65 0.74 16.74
CA PHE A 133 -1.85 2.03 16.10
C PHE A 133 -3.30 2.55 16.17
N LEU A 134 -4.32 1.71 16.35
CA LEU A 134 -5.71 2.15 16.51
C LEU A 134 -6.11 2.40 17.96
N LYS A 135 -5.37 1.84 18.93
CA LYS A 135 -5.67 1.99 20.38
C LYS A 135 -4.94 3.16 21.05
N PHE A 136 -3.81 3.62 20.51
CA PHE A 136 -2.95 4.68 21.08
C PHE A 136 -2.93 5.96 20.26
#